data_AF-A0A344J6H2-F1
#
_entry.id   AF-A0A344J6H2-F1
#
_cell.length_a   1.000
_cell.length_b   1.000
_cell.length_c   1.000
_cell.angle_alpha   90.00
_cell.angle_beta   90.00
_cell.angle_gamma   90.00
#
_symmetry.space_group_name_H-M   'P 1'
#
loop_
_entity.id
_entity.type
_entity.pdbx_description
1 polymer ?
#
loop_
_entity_poly.entity_id
_entity_poly.type
_entity_poly.pdbx_seq_one_letter_code
_entity_poly.pdbx_strand_id
1 'polypeptide(L)'
;MGKRSYLKCLLLSVMLAWTTHAAAQETGTLVVDIKPFHSERELPKKVETQLKNGGLEWGQRNGQLVFSSMNKRFIDFPLNHMTRFGQSESLQLAPGEYTVTGIGLNVSMGFNPQKIVDRGGYINEHVMKLHIEAGKTTTLSIDPVIFRDGAFVIDIYQPTLNATVTAPDGSTSAEPVGLNRQSETSVNWGKYNGPLKFVAK
;
A
#
# COMPACT_ATOMS: atom_id res chain seq x y z
N MET A 1 -66.33 15.10 53.63
CA MET A 1 -66.26 15.95 52.41
C MET A 1 -64.83 16.50 52.35
N GLY A 2 -63.99 16.40 51.31
CA GLY A 2 -64.08 15.84 49.94
C GLY A 2 -62.92 14.85 49.64
N LYS A 3 -63.06 13.89 48.71
CA LYS A 3 -62.93 13.98 47.23
C LYS A 3 -61.51 14.42 46.82
N ARG A 4 -60.66 13.66 46.09
CA ARG A 4 -60.78 12.71 44.95
C ARG A 4 -59.48 11.86 44.89
N SER A 5 -59.49 10.53 44.62
CA SER A 5 -59.48 9.86 43.28
C SER A 5 -58.13 10.06 42.54
N TYR A 6 -57.38 9.12 41.95
CA TYR A 6 -57.56 7.77 41.35
C TYR A 6 -56.14 7.10 41.30
N LEU A 7 -55.98 5.81 41.58
CA LEU A 7 -55.90 4.70 40.61
C LEU A 7 -54.60 4.63 39.76
N LYS A 8 -53.93 3.46 39.88
CA LYS A 8 -53.24 2.68 38.83
C LYS A 8 -51.76 2.95 38.47
N CYS A 9 -51.12 1.80 38.22
CA CYS A 9 -49.97 1.52 37.36
C CYS A 9 -48.57 1.67 37.96
N LEU A 10 -48.13 0.57 38.59
CA LEU A 10 -47.02 -0.27 38.07
C LEU A 10 -46.19 0.40 36.96
N LEU A 11 -45.00 0.91 37.30
CA LEU A 11 -43.96 1.23 36.33
C LEU A 11 -42.66 0.54 36.74
N LEU A 12 -42.69 -0.77 36.51
CA LEU A 12 -41.52 -1.58 36.21
C LEU A 12 -41.03 -1.12 34.82
N SER A 13 -40.14 -0.14 34.76
CA SER A 13 -39.53 0.30 33.50
C SER A 13 -38.05 -0.04 33.54
N VAL A 14 -37.81 -1.31 33.23
CA VAL A 14 -36.68 -1.85 32.49
C VAL A 14 -35.74 -0.75 32.02
N MET A 15 -34.63 -0.56 32.72
CA MET A 15 -33.43 -0.01 32.11
C MET A 15 -33.01 -1.02 31.05
N LEU A 16 -33.51 -0.85 29.82
CA LEU A 16 -32.85 -1.38 28.64
C LEU A 16 -31.48 -0.71 28.65
N ALA A 17 -30.51 -1.40 29.23
CA ALA A 17 -29.12 -1.22 28.90
C ALA A 17 -29.02 -1.50 27.41
N TRP A 18 -29.02 -0.44 26.60
CA TRP A 18 -28.53 -0.50 25.23
C TRP A 18 -27.03 -0.73 25.36
N THR A 19 -26.64 -1.97 25.64
CA THR A 19 -25.32 -2.45 25.33
C THR A 19 -25.26 -2.46 23.82
N THR A 20 -24.86 -1.34 23.24
CA THR A 20 -24.27 -1.35 21.91
C THR A 20 -23.06 -2.26 22.02
N HIS A 21 -23.27 -3.55 21.76
CA HIS A 21 -22.21 -4.42 21.31
C HIS A 21 -21.68 -3.73 20.07
N ALA A 22 -20.57 -3.02 20.20
CA ALA A 22 -19.68 -2.82 19.08
C ALA A 22 -19.32 -4.24 18.65
N ALA A 23 -20.06 -4.77 17.67
CA ALA A 23 -19.69 -6.02 17.02
C ALA A 23 -18.25 -5.81 16.58
N ALA A 24 -17.32 -6.55 17.18
CA ALA A 24 -15.93 -6.55 16.73
C ALA A 24 -16.00 -6.90 15.25
N GLN A 25 -15.74 -5.91 14.40
CA GLN A 25 -15.83 -6.10 12.96
C GLN A 25 -14.77 -7.14 12.60
N GLU A 26 -15.20 -8.33 12.21
CA GLU A 26 -14.28 -9.41 11.89
C GLU A 26 -13.33 -8.94 10.78
N THR A 27 -12.03 -8.96 11.08
CA THR A 27 -10.99 -8.54 10.13
C THR A 27 -10.49 -9.72 9.32
N GLY A 28 -10.00 -9.45 8.12
CA GLY A 28 -9.11 -10.36 7.40
C GLY A 28 -7.65 -9.94 7.58
N THR A 29 -6.73 -10.83 7.22
CA THR A 29 -5.29 -10.56 7.28
C THR A 29 -4.75 -10.33 5.88
N LEU A 30 -4.10 -9.19 5.67
CA LEU A 30 -3.21 -8.97 4.54
C LEU A 30 -1.78 -9.28 4.97
N VAL A 31 -1.11 -10.17 4.26
CA VAL A 31 0.34 -10.34 4.34
C VAL A 31 0.96 -9.61 3.16
N VAL A 32 1.81 -8.62 3.43
CA VAL A 32 2.69 -8.01 2.44
C VAL A 32 4.02 -8.74 2.53
N ASP A 33 4.31 -9.59 1.55
CA ASP A 33 5.50 -10.43 1.53
C ASP A 33 6.50 -9.91 0.50
N ILE A 34 7.63 -9.36 0.95
CA ILE A 34 8.67 -8.85 0.07
C ILE A 34 9.80 -9.87 0.00
N LYS A 35 9.94 -10.50 -1.17
CA LYS A 35 10.98 -11.51 -1.41
C LYS A 35 12.38 -10.89 -1.30
N PRO A 36 13.42 -11.70 -1.07
CA PRO A 36 14.80 -11.25 -1.25
C PRO A 36 14.97 -10.68 -2.66
N PHE A 37 15.67 -9.56 -2.78
CA PHE A 37 15.97 -9.02 -4.11
C PHE A 37 16.93 -9.96 -4.85
N HIS A 38 16.82 -9.99 -6.16
CA HIS A 38 17.78 -10.67 -7.02
C HIS A 38 18.12 -9.80 -8.23
N SER A 39 19.22 -10.12 -8.90
CA SER A 39 19.74 -9.37 -10.03
C SER A 39 20.18 -10.34 -11.13
N GLU A 40 19.91 -10.02 -12.38
CA GLU A 40 20.40 -10.80 -13.52
C GLU A 40 21.91 -10.70 -13.69
N ARG A 41 22.53 -9.66 -13.11
CA ARG A 41 23.97 -9.39 -13.18
C ARG A 41 24.55 -9.18 -11.80
N GLU A 42 25.85 -9.42 -11.67
CA GLU A 42 26.56 -9.11 -10.43
C GLU A 42 26.45 -7.61 -10.11
N LEU A 43 26.10 -7.32 -8.85
CA LEU A 43 25.96 -5.96 -8.35
C LEU A 43 27.28 -5.48 -7.77
N PRO A 44 27.63 -4.18 -7.93
CA PRO A 44 28.73 -3.61 -7.16
C PRO A 44 28.48 -3.79 -5.66
N LYS A 45 29.50 -4.19 -4.90
CA LYS A 45 29.38 -4.47 -3.45
C LYS A 45 28.69 -3.35 -2.67
N LYS A 46 28.93 -2.09 -3.04
CA LYS A 46 28.31 -0.91 -2.42
C LYS A 46 26.78 -0.89 -2.65
N VAL A 47 26.35 -1.20 -3.86
CA VAL A 47 24.93 -1.28 -4.24
C VAL A 47 24.27 -2.44 -3.53
N GLU A 48 24.89 -3.62 -3.53
CA GLU A 48 24.40 -4.79 -2.82
C GLU A 48 24.22 -4.52 -1.32
N THR A 49 25.21 -3.88 -0.69
CA THR A 49 25.15 -3.50 0.73
C THR A 49 24.02 -2.51 1.01
N GLN A 50 23.79 -1.54 0.11
CA GLN A 50 22.69 -0.60 0.23
C GLN A 50 21.34 -1.31 0.11
N LEU A 51 21.17 -2.20 -0.86
CA LEU A 51 19.93 -2.95 -1.08
C LEU A 51 19.63 -3.91 0.07
N LYS A 52 20.63 -4.59 0.65
CA LYS A 52 20.45 -5.42 1.85
C LYS A 52 19.86 -4.67 3.05
N ASN A 53 20.12 -3.36 3.14
CA ASN A 53 19.55 -2.48 4.16
C ASN A 53 18.31 -1.73 3.69
N GLY A 54 17.90 -1.94 2.44
CA GLY A 54 16.74 -1.32 1.82
C GLY A 54 15.43 -2.07 2.11
N GLY A 55 14.35 -1.51 1.58
CA GLY A 55 13.00 -2.03 1.69
C GLY A 55 12.05 -1.20 0.84
N LEU A 56 10.77 -1.51 0.94
CA LEU A 56 9.70 -0.76 0.29
C LEU A 56 8.92 0.02 1.31
N GLU A 57 8.76 1.32 1.04
CA GLU A 57 7.83 2.17 1.78
C GLU A 57 6.42 1.95 1.22
N TRP A 58 5.46 1.73 2.12
CA TRP A 58 4.07 1.55 1.73
C TRP A 58 3.10 2.01 2.81
N GLY A 59 1.82 2.12 2.44
CA GLY A 59 0.75 2.59 3.30
C GLY A 59 -0.60 2.02 2.94
N GLN A 60 -1.55 2.14 3.87
CA GLN A 60 -2.95 1.78 3.67
C GLN A 60 -3.87 2.92 4.13
N ARG A 61 -4.90 3.23 3.34
CA ARG A 61 -6.00 4.13 3.71
C ARG A 61 -7.21 3.89 2.80
N ASN A 62 -8.41 3.80 3.38
CA ASN A 62 -9.69 3.79 2.63
C ASN A 62 -9.74 2.81 1.44
N GLY A 63 -9.37 1.54 1.63
CA GLY A 63 -9.40 0.55 0.55
C GLY A 63 -8.28 0.73 -0.51
N GLN A 64 -7.26 1.53 -0.22
CA GLN A 64 -6.12 1.72 -1.09
C GLN A 64 -4.83 1.32 -0.37
N LEU A 65 -3.98 0.58 -1.08
CA LEU A 65 -2.59 0.30 -0.76
C LEU A 65 -1.71 1.10 -1.70
N VAL A 66 -0.73 1.81 -1.16
CA VAL A 66 0.21 2.62 -1.96
C VAL A 66 1.64 2.16 -1.65
N PHE A 67 2.37 1.78 -2.69
CA PHE A 67 3.80 1.44 -2.63
C PHE A 67 4.60 2.51 -3.35
N SER A 68 5.71 2.97 -2.78
CA SER A 68 6.46 4.09 -3.32
C SER A 68 7.96 3.84 -3.40
N SER A 69 8.55 4.14 -4.56
CA SER A 69 9.99 4.37 -4.72
C SER A 69 10.38 5.85 -4.54
N MET A 70 9.41 6.73 -4.35
CA MET A 70 9.61 8.17 -4.19
C MET A 70 9.51 8.59 -2.71
N ASN A 71 10.29 9.60 -2.33
CA ASN A 71 10.33 10.11 -0.97
C ASN A 71 8.94 10.61 -0.51
N LYS A 72 8.50 10.14 0.67
CA LYS A 72 7.19 10.46 1.25
C LYS A 72 6.85 11.95 1.40
N ARG A 73 7.83 12.86 1.46
CA ARG A 73 7.57 14.31 1.53
C ARG A 73 6.81 14.87 0.33
N PHE A 74 6.82 14.14 -0.79
CA PHE A 74 6.10 14.52 -2.00
C PHE A 74 4.70 13.90 -2.06
N ILE A 75 4.34 13.03 -1.13
CA ILE A 75 3.16 12.17 -1.22
C ILE A 75 2.19 12.52 -0.09
N ASP A 76 0.94 12.84 -0.42
CA ASP A 76 -0.13 13.09 0.55
C ASP A 76 -0.87 11.78 0.90
N PHE A 77 -0.10 10.81 1.38
CA PHE A 77 -0.60 9.50 1.79
C PHE A 77 0.23 8.95 2.95
N PRO A 78 -0.38 8.28 3.95
CA PRO A 78 0.33 7.76 5.10
C PRO A 78 1.21 6.54 4.73
N LEU A 79 2.42 6.78 4.23
CA LEU A 79 3.45 5.75 4.03
C LEU A 79 4.12 5.43 5.37
N ASN A 80 3.37 4.73 6.22
CA ASN A 80 3.76 4.45 7.61
C ASN A 80 4.49 3.12 7.77
N HIS A 81 4.56 2.30 6.72
CA HIS A 81 5.21 1.00 6.75
C HIS A 81 6.50 1.03 5.93
N MET A 82 7.51 0.29 6.41
CA MET A 82 8.70 -0.04 5.64
C MET A 82 9.04 -1.51 5.89
N THR A 83 8.86 -2.33 4.85
CA THR A 83 9.16 -3.75 4.89
C THR A 83 10.46 -3.99 4.11
N ARG A 84 11.45 -4.65 4.73
CA ARG A 84 12.76 -4.89 4.09
C ARG A 84 12.67 -6.01 3.06
N PHE A 85 13.63 -6.04 2.13
CA PHE A 85 13.74 -7.17 1.21
C PHE A 85 14.02 -8.47 1.99
N GLY A 86 13.29 -9.53 1.65
CA GLY A 86 13.32 -10.82 2.35
C GLY A 86 12.52 -10.85 3.64
N GLN A 87 11.63 -9.88 3.86
CA GLN A 87 10.74 -9.83 5.03
C GLN A 87 9.28 -9.71 4.62
N SER A 88 8.41 -10.06 5.55
CA SER A 88 6.97 -9.92 5.40
C SER A 88 6.40 -9.13 6.57
N GLU A 89 5.30 -8.44 6.33
CA GLU A 89 4.53 -7.72 7.34
C GLU A 89 3.05 -8.11 7.23
N SER A 90 2.35 -8.20 8.36
CA SER A 90 0.93 -8.57 8.40
C SER A 90 0.10 -7.43 8.95
N LEU A 91 -1.03 -7.16 8.31
CA LEU A 91 -1.97 -6.11 8.70
C LEU A 91 -3.38 -6.67 8.79
N GLN A 92 -4.07 -6.36 9.90
CA GLN A 92 -5.50 -6.64 10.03
C GLN A 92 -6.29 -5.57 9.29
N LEU A 93 -7.15 -5.99 8.37
CA LEU A 93 -7.93 -5.12 7.50
C LEU A 93 -9.42 -5.47 7.56
N ALA A 94 -10.26 -4.46 7.39
CA ALA A 94 -11.69 -4.70 7.21
C ALA A 94 -11.92 -5.50 5.92
N PRO A 95 -12.89 -6.43 5.89
CA PRO A 95 -13.23 -7.17 4.68
C PRO A 95 -13.67 -6.23 3.56
N GLY A 96 -13.31 -6.58 2.31
CA GLY A 96 -13.70 -5.80 1.13
C GLY A 96 -12.62 -5.75 0.06
N GLU A 97 -12.89 -4.95 -0.97
CA GLU A 97 -11.98 -4.73 -2.09
C GLU A 97 -10.94 -3.65 -1.76
N TYR A 98 -9.69 -3.95 -2.10
CA TYR A 98 -8.58 -3.02 -2.00
C TYR A 98 -7.93 -2.85 -3.37
N THR A 99 -7.53 -1.62 -3.70
CA THR A 99 -6.73 -1.34 -4.90
C THR A 99 -5.28 -1.09 -4.53
N VAL A 100 -4.37 -1.54 -5.38
CA VAL A 100 -2.93 -1.30 -5.24
C VAL A 100 -2.50 -0.22 -6.22
N THR A 101 -1.74 0.75 -5.74
CA THR A 101 -1.16 1.84 -6.52
C THR A 101 0.34 1.86 -6.31
N GLY A 102 1.10 2.00 -7.40
CA GLY A 102 2.55 2.13 -7.36
C GLY A 102 3.00 3.53 -7.75
N ILE A 103 3.94 4.10 -6.99
CA ILE A 103 4.60 5.37 -7.30
C ILE A 103 6.05 5.05 -7.66
N GLY A 104 6.37 5.23 -8.94
CA GLY A 104 7.70 4.98 -9.49
C GLY A 104 8.54 6.25 -9.59
N LEU A 105 9.84 6.06 -9.75
CA LEU A 105 10.80 7.16 -9.90
C LEU A 105 11.93 6.73 -10.84
N ASN A 106 11.94 7.30 -12.04
CA ASN A 106 13.06 7.21 -12.96
C ASN A 106 14.11 8.28 -12.60
N VAL A 107 15.16 7.88 -11.89
CA VAL A 107 16.19 8.82 -11.39
C VAL A 107 17.11 9.36 -12.47
N SER A 108 17.07 8.82 -13.69
CA SER A 108 17.90 9.29 -14.81
C SER A 108 17.50 10.67 -15.35
N MET A 109 16.31 11.15 -14.99
CA MET A 109 15.65 12.29 -15.65
C MET A 109 15.93 13.65 -15.00
N GLY A 110 16.87 13.74 -14.03
CA GLY A 110 17.18 15.01 -13.38
C GLY A 110 18.48 15.02 -12.56
N PHE A 111 18.96 16.23 -12.25
CA PHE A 111 20.22 16.48 -11.53
C PHE A 111 20.03 17.01 -10.11
N ASN A 112 18.79 17.22 -9.67
CA ASN A 112 18.46 17.56 -8.29
C ASN A 112 17.15 16.87 -7.86
N PRO A 113 16.88 16.71 -6.55
CA PRO A 113 15.74 15.93 -6.08
C PRO A 113 14.38 16.39 -6.60
N GLN A 114 14.15 17.71 -6.70
CA GLN A 114 12.88 18.24 -7.19
C GLN A 114 12.70 17.96 -8.69
N LYS A 115 13.73 18.19 -9.50
CA LYS A 115 13.70 17.92 -10.95
C LYS A 115 13.57 16.43 -11.26
N ILE A 116 14.20 15.57 -10.45
CA ILE A 116 14.05 14.12 -10.56
C ILE A 116 12.59 13.72 -10.30
N VAL A 117 11.94 14.31 -9.29
CA VAL A 117 10.52 14.04 -9.01
C VAL A 117 9.61 14.58 -10.11
N ASP A 118 9.79 15.83 -10.54
CA ASP A 118 8.90 16.46 -11.52
C ASP A 118 8.98 15.81 -12.91
N ARG A 119 10.16 15.30 -13.29
CA ARG A 119 10.41 14.72 -14.63
C ARG A 119 10.49 13.20 -14.65
N GLY A 120 10.93 12.59 -13.56
CA GLY A 120 11.15 11.16 -13.44
C GLY A 120 10.12 10.44 -12.59
N GLY A 121 9.35 11.15 -11.76
CA GLY A 121 8.26 10.56 -10.99
C GLY A 121 7.08 10.21 -11.89
N TYR A 122 6.41 9.10 -11.58
CA TYR A 122 5.13 8.73 -12.19
C TYR A 122 4.31 7.90 -11.22
N ILE A 123 3.00 7.86 -11.48
CA ILE A 123 2.07 7.06 -10.72
C ILE A 123 1.37 6.04 -11.63
N ASN A 124 1.25 4.82 -11.10
CA ASN A 124 0.50 3.71 -11.66
C ASN A 124 -0.71 3.46 -10.76
N GLU A 125 -1.83 4.12 -11.07
CA GLU A 125 -3.05 4.04 -10.26
C GLU A 125 -3.77 2.71 -10.48
N HIS A 126 -4.24 2.10 -9.37
CA HIS A 126 -5.10 0.91 -9.37
C HIS A 126 -4.60 -0.27 -10.23
N VAL A 127 -3.28 -0.49 -10.22
CA VAL A 127 -2.61 -1.54 -11.01
C VAL A 127 -3.04 -2.95 -10.67
N MET A 128 -3.51 -3.17 -9.43
CA MET A 128 -4.03 -4.46 -8.99
C MET A 128 -5.22 -4.25 -8.06
N LYS A 129 -6.01 -5.30 -7.90
CA LYS A 129 -7.07 -5.41 -6.91
C LYS A 129 -6.83 -6.66 -6.06
N LEU A 130 -7.21 -6.60 -4.80
CA LEU A 130 -7.25 -7.74 -3.91
C LEU A 130 -8.50 -7.69 -3.05
N HIS A 131 -9.02 -8.86 -2.70
CA HIS A 131 -10.18 -9.01 -1.84
C HIS A 131 -9.73 -9.52 -0.47
N ILE A 132 -10.13 -8.83 0.59
CA ILE A 132 -9.91 -9.27 1.97
C ILE A 132 -11.19 -9.92 2.49
N GLU A 133 -11.08 -11.18 2.91
CA GLU A 133 -12.16 -11.92 3.56
C GLU A 133 -11.96 -11.98 5.07
N ALA A 134 -13.05 -11.86 5.83
CA ALA A 134 -13.04 -11.98 7.29
C ALA A 134 -12.46 -13.34 7.73
N GLY A 135 -11.56 -13.31 8.72
CA GLY A 135 -10.93 -14.51 9.29
C GLY A 135 -9.96 -15.25 8.37
N LYS A 136 -9.71 -14.74 7.15
CA LYS A 136 -8.82 -15.37 6.17
C LYS A 136 -7.58 -14.53 5.89
N THR A 137 -6.59 -15.16 5.26
CA THR A 137 -5.34 -14.52 4.88
C THR A 137 -5.27 -14.36 3.36
N THR A 138 -4.99 -13.14 2.92
CA THR A 138 -4.61 -12.82 1.54
C THR A 138 -3.16 -12.36 1.53
N THR A 139 -2.37 -12.85 0.57
CA THR A 139 -0.94 -12.51 0.48
C THR A 139 -0.67 -11.68 -0.78
N LEU A 140 -0.13 -10.48 -0.60
CA LEU A 140 0.48 -9.69 -1.67
C LEU A 140 1.98 -9.98 -1.68
N SER A 141 2.43 -10.81 -2.62
CA SER A 141 3.84 -11.13 -2.81
C SER A 141 4.48 -10.10 -3.74
N ILE A 142 5.64 -9.57 -3.38
CA ILE A 142 6.42 -8.63 -4.20
C ILE A 142 7.81 -9.21 -4.40
N ASP A 143 8.16 -9.43 -5.67
CA ASP A 143 9.45 -9.93 -6.12
C ASP A 143 10.30 -8.78 -6.69
N PRO A 144 11.34 -8.32 -5.97
CA PRO A 144 12.21 -7.24 -6.41
C PRO A 144 13.31 -7.76 -7.35
N VAL A 145 13.24 -7.35 -8.62
CA VAL A 145 14.24 -7.70 -9.64
C VAL A 145 15.08 -6.47 -9.97
N ILE A 146 16.38 -6.51 -9.66
CA ILE A 146 17.30 -5.41 -9.92
C ILE A 146 17.71 -5.43 -11.39
N PHE A 147 17.37 -4.36 -12.10
CA PHE A 147 17.89 -4.10 -13.43
C PHE A 147 18.97 -3.01 -13.39
N ARG A 148 19.96 -3.14 -14.28
CA ARG A 148 20.90 -2.07 -14.57
C ARG A 148 20.30 -1.21 -15.66
N ASP A 149 19.83 -0.01 -15.30
CA ASP A 149 19.45 0.99 -16.28
C ASP A 149 20.65 1.91 -16.54
N GLY A 150 21.11 1.91 -17.79
CA GLY A 150 22.25 2.68 -18.23
C GLY A 150 21.78 4.03 -18.77
N ALA A 151 21.69 5.04 -17.90
CA ALA A 151 21.38 6.39 -18.33
C ALA A 151 22.52 7.35 -17.98
N PHE A 152 23.18 7.89 -19.01
CA PHE A 152 24.23 8.92 -18.93
C PHE A 152 25.30 8.69 -17.83
N VAL A 153 26.44 8.08 -18.21
CA VAL A 153 27.70 7.95 -17.45
C VAL A 153 27.62 7.33 -16.04
N ILE A 154 26.42 7.05 -15.50
CA ILE A 154 26.19 6.51 -14.15
C ILE A 154 25.26 5.30 -14.27
N ASP A 155 25.65 4.19 -13.66
CA ASP A 155 24.80 3.01 -13.55
C ASP A 155 23.75 3.20 -12.45
N ILE A 156 22.47 3.08 -12.82
CA ILE A 156 21.35 3.13 -11.89
C ILE A 156 20.87 1.71 -11.63
N TYR A 157 20.81 1.33 -10.36
CA TYR A 157 20.33 0.03 -9.90
C TYR A 157 19.02 0.24 -9.14
N GLN A 158 17.90 0.01 -9.81
CA GLN A 158 16.57 0.12 -9.21
C GLN A 158 15.82 -1.21 -9.38
N PRO A 159 15.13 -1.70 -8.32
CA PRO A 159 14.30 -2.87 -8.45
C PRO A 159 13.06 -2.54 -9.29
N THR A 160 12.71 -3.43 -10.22
CA THR A 160 11.30 -3.57 -10.60
C THR A 160 10.60 -4.41 -9.54
N LEU A 161 9.42 -3.98 -9.11
CA LEU A 161 8.64 -4.59 -8.05
C LEU A 161 7.49 -5.39 -8.67
N ASN A 162 7.74 -6.67 -8.97
CA ASN A 162 6.74 -7.53 -9.60
C ASN A 162 5.83 -8.11 -8.52
N ALA A 163 4.55 -7.77 -8.56
CA ALA A 163 3.59 -8.15 -7.53
C ALA A 163 2.61 -9.23 -8.03
N THR A 164 2.28 -10.17 -7.15
CA THR A 164 1.21 -11.15 -7.32
C THR A 164 0.35 -11.22 -6.06
N VAL A 165 -0.91 -11.62 -6.22
CA VAL A 165 -1.83 -11.81 -5.09
C VAL A 165 -2.19 -13.28 -5.00
N THR A 166 -2.02 -13.87 -3.82
CA THR A 166 -2.51 -15.20 -3.48
C THR A 166 -3.72 -15.06 -2.56
N ALA A 167 -4.87 -15.54 -3.03
CA ALA A 167 -6.13 -15.52 -2.32
C ALA A 167 -6.18 -16.66 -1.27
N PRO A 168 -7.15 -16.63 -0.33
CA PRO A 168 -7.23 -17.63 0.74
C PRO A 168 -7.42 -19.07 0.27
N ASP A 169 -7.98 -19.28 -0.91
CA ASP A 169 -8.15 -20.60 -1.54
C ASP A 169 -6.85 -21.14 -2.18
N GLY A 170 -5.76 -20.37 -2.10
CA GLY A 170 -4.46 -20.70 -2.70
C GLY A 170 -4.34 -20.30 -4.17
N SER A 171 -5.40 -19.78 -4.79
CA SER A 171 -5.32 -19.26 -6.15
C SER A 171 -4.41 -18.03 -6.19
N THR A 172 -3.57 -17.93 -7.22
CA THR A 172 -2.65 -16.80 -7.41
C THR A 172 -2.98 -16.09 -8.71
N SER A 173 -2.88 -14.76 -8.72
CA SER A 173 -3.04 -13.94 -9.92
C SER A 173 -2.15 -14.45 -11.07
N ALA A 174 -2.71 -14.51 -12.28
CA ALA A 174 -2.07 -15.18 -13.42
C ALA A 174 -0.71 -14.58 -13.82
N GLU A 175 -0.57 -13.25 -13.86
CA GLU A 175 0.65 -12.58 -14.31
C GLU A 175 1.16 -11.57 -13.26
N PRO A 176 2.48 -11.53 -12.99
CA PRO A 176 3.07 -10.52 -12.12
C PRO A 176 2.90 -9.10 -12.67
N VAL A 177 2.48 -8.17 -11.81
CA VAL A 177 2.28 -6.76 -12.17
C VAL A 177 3.42 -5.91 -11.61
N GLY A 178 4.15 -5.23 -12.48
CA GLY A 178 5.23 -4.32 -12.07
C GLY A 178 4.68 -3.04 -11.44
N LEU A 179 4.67 -2.96 -10.10
CA LEU A 179 4.10 -1.82 -9.37
C LEU A 179 4.76 -0.49 -9.75
N ASN A 180 6.08 -0.51 -9.96
CA ASN A 180 6.87 0.66 -10.33
C ASN A 180 7.42 0.58 -11.76
N ARG A 181 6.81 -0.20 -12.67
CA ARG A 181 7.16 -0.18 -14.09
C ARG A 181 6.33 0.90 -14.79
N GLN A 182 6.98 1.84 -15.49
CA GLN A 182 6.24 2.84 -16.26
C GLN A 182 5.59 2.18 -17.49
N SER A 183 4.33 2.52 -17.75
CA SER A 183 3.53 2.05 -18.88
C SER A 183 2.81 3.22 -19.54
N GLU A 184 2.04 2.94 -20.60
CA GLU A 184 1.20 3.94 -21.27
C GLU A 184 0.08 4.49 -20.38
N THR A 185 -0.33 3.74 -19.34
CA THR A 185 -1.34 4.16 -18.37
C THR A 185 -0.76 4.93 -17.20
N SER A 186 0.57 5.03 -17.09
CA SER A 186 1.24 5.81 -16.05
C SER A 186 0.99 7.30 -16.25
N VAL A 187 0.72 8.01 -15.16
CA VAL A 187 0.63 9.47 -15.16
C VAL A 187 1.93 10.06 -14.65
N ASN A 188 2.59 10.88 -15.46
CA ASN A 188 3.80 11.59 -15.03
C ASN A 188 3.50 12.50 -13.82
N TRP A 189 4.36 12.46 -12.81
CA TRP A 189 4.15 13.15 -11.55
C TRP A 189 3.96 14.66 -11.70
N GLY A 190 4.73 15.30 -12.59
CA GLY A 190 4.60 16.71 -12.92
C GLY A 190 3.21 17.09 -13.47
N LYS A 191 2.51 16.15 -14.14
CA LYS A 191 1.17 16.34 -14.70
C LYS A 191 0.05 15.76 -13.82
N TYR A 192 0.40 14.96 -12.83
CA TYR A 192 -0.54 14.38 -11.89
C TYR A 192 -1.13 15.46 -10.97
N ASN A 193 -2.45 15.50 -10.88
CA ASN A 193 -3.23 16.42 -10.04
C ASN A 193 -4.15 15.68 -9.07
N GLY A 194 -3.93 14.38 -8.86
CA GLY A 194 -4.74 13.56 -7.98
C GLY A 194 -4.35 13.67 -6.50
N PRO A 195 -5.11 13.00 -5.61
CA PRO A 195 -5.05 13.21 -4.17
C PRO A 195 -3.78 12.68 -3.50
N LEU A 196 -2.96 11.91 -4.21
CA LEU A 196 -1.70 11.38 -3.68
C LEU A 196 -0.54 12.38 -3.76
N LYS A 197 -0.72 13.49 -4.49
CA LYS A 197 0.33 14.50 -4.62
C LYS A 197 0.26 15.50 -3.48
N PHE A 198 1.37 15.65 -2.77
CA PHE A 198 1.48 16.74 -1.80
C PHE A 198 1.49 18.09 -2.52
N VAL A 199 0.57 18.97 -2.11
CA VAL A 199 0.52 20.37 -2.53
C VAL A 199 0.69 21.20 -1.26
N ALA A 200 1.75 22.00 -1.20
CA ALA A 200 1.95 22.93 -0.10
C ALA A 200 0.74 23.89 -0.04
N LYS A 201 0.12 23.96 1.14
CA LYS A 201 -0.95 24.92 1.43
C LYS A 201 -0.38 26.25 1.89
#